data_AF-J2Q3V6-F1
#
_entry.id   AF-J2Q3V6-F1
#
_cell.length_a   1.000
_cell.length_b   1.000
_cell.length_c   1.000
_cell.angle_alpha   90.00
_cell.angle_beta   90.00
_cell.angle_gamma   90.00
#
_symmetry.space_group_name_H-M   'P 1'
#
loop_
_entity.id
_entity.type
_entity.pdbx_description
1 polymer ?
#
loop_
_entity_poly.entity_id
_entity_poly.type
_entity_poly.pdbx_seq_one_letter_code
_entity_poly.pdbx_strand_id
1 'polypeptide(L)' 'MQCRVDVAVMIGSGVPAGLRAMGRSICWVVLLNGERRGTAFASRDEAEECKAAWLAQLHAEPCDSLH' A
#
# COMPACT_ATOMS: atom_id res chain seq x y z
N MET A 1 5.79 2.37 19.53
CA MET A 1 5.92 1.43 18.39
C MET A 1 5.92 2.25 17.12
N GLN A 2 6.93 2.10 16.27
CA GLN A 2 7.05 2.89 15.02
C GLN A 2 6.30 2.13 13.93
N CYS A 3 5.10 2.62 13.60
CA CYS A 3 4.30 2.11 12.49
C CYS A 3 5.05 2.44 11.17
N ARG A 4 5.43 1.42 10.40
CA ARG A 4 6.22 1.55 9.17
C ARG A 4 5.32 1.41 7.94
N VAL A 5 5.42 2.36 7.01
CA VAL A 5 4.69 2.35 5.74
C VAL A 5 5.67 2.08 4.59
N ASP A 6 5.51 0.95 3.92
CA ASP A 6 6.30 0.58 2.75
C ASP A 6 5.40 0.49 1.51
N VAL A 7 5.96 0.77 0.33
CA VAL A 7 5.28 0.55 -0.95
C VAL A 7 5.93 -0.66 -1.60
N ALA A 8 5.14 -1.68 -1.90
CA ALA A 8 5.58 -2.85 -2.63
C ALA A 8 5.01 -2.85 -4.05
N VAL A 9 5.82 -3.31 -4.99
CA VAL A 9 5.39 -3.59 -6.35
C VAL A 9 5.11 -5.08 -6.49
N MET A 10 3.93 -5.41 -7.01
CA MET A 10 3.56 -6.77 -7.37
C MET A 10 3.65 -6.88 -8.89
N ILE A 11 4.42 -7.85 -9.37
CA ILE A 11 4.67 -8.08 -10.80
C ILE A 11 4.23 -9.52 -11.12
N GLY A 12 3.51 -9.71 -12.22
CA GLY A 12 3.15 -11.03 -12.72
C GLY A 12 2.07 -11.74 -11.89
N SER A 13 2.43 -12.84 -11.20
CA SER A 13 1.47 -13.66 -10.41
C SER A 13 1.01 -12.99 -9.11
N GLY A 14 1.76 -12.01 -8.62
CA GLY A 14 1.35 -11.20 -7.47
C GLY A 14 0.23 -10.22 -7.79
N VAL A 15 -0.05 -9.94 -9.07
CA VAL A 15 -1.08 -8.98 -9.47
C VAL A 15 -2.47 -9.60 -9.30
N PRO A 16 -3.43 -8.89 -8.68
CA PRO A 16 -4.81 -9.37 -8.53
C PRO A 16 -5.43 -9.73 -9.88
N ALA A 17 -6.25 -10.79 -9.90
CA ALA A 17 -6.90 -11.28 -11.13
C ALA A 17 -7.68 -10.18 -11.88
N GLY A 18 -8.31 -9.24 -11.16
CA GLY A 18 -9.01 -8.11 -11.77
C GLY A 18 -8.09 -7.15 -12.54
N LEU A 19 -6.90 -6.87 -12.04
CA LEU A 19 -5.91 -6.02 -12.71
C LEU A 19 -5.22 -6.77 -13.87
N ARG A 20 -4.93 -8.06 -13.69
CA ARG A 20 -4.45 -8.92 -14.79
C ARG A 20 -5.45 -9.01 -15.93
N ALA A 21 -6.75 -9.11 -15.64
CA ALA A 21 -7.81 -9.14 -16.64
C ALA A 21 -7.90 -7.83 -17.44
N MET A 22 -7.51 -6.70 -16.83
CA MET A 22 -7.38 -5.40 -17.51
C MET A 22 -6.07 -5.26 -18.31
N GLY A 23 -5.25 -6.31 -18.41
CA GLY A 23 -3.98 -6.28 -19.14
C GLY A 23 -2.82 -5.63 -18.38
N ARG A 24 -2.97 -5.36 -17.08
CA ARG A 24 -1.90 -4.80 -16.26
C ARG A 24 -0.99 -5.90 -15.73
N SER A 25 0.30 -5.75 -15.99
CA SER A 25 1.36 -6.69 -15.59
C SER A 25 2.07 -6.29 -14.28
N ILE A 26 1.81 -5.09 -13.79
CA ILE A 26 2.40 -4.48 -12.60
C ILE A 26 1.34 -3.73 -11.80
N CYS A 27 1.40 -3.83 -10.47
CA CYS A 27 0.56 -3.08 -9.55
C CYS A 27 1.34 -2.69 -8.30
N TRP A 28 0.96 -1.59 -7.67
CA TRP A 28 1.58 -1.10 -6.45
C TRP A 28 0.62 -1.27 -5.28
N VAL A 29 1.15 -1.64 -4.12
CA VAL A 29 0.36 -1.81 -2.90
C VAL A 29 1.09 -1.15 -1.75
N VAL A 30 0.34 -0.53 -0.85
CA VAL A 30 0.88 0.03 0.39
C VAL A 30 0.81 -1.04 1.47
N LEU A 31 1.93 -1.24 2.15
CA LEU A 31 2.11 -2.14 3.27
C LEU A 31 2.26 -1.29 4.54
N LEU A 32 1.45 -1.60 5.55
CA LEU A 32 1.50 -1.02 6.87
C LEU A 32 2.02 -2.12 7.82
N ASN A 33 3.19 -1.93 8.41
CA ASN A 33 3.83 -2.94 9.28
C ASN A 33 3.95 -4.34 8.66
N GLY A 34 4.11 -4.42 7.33
CA GLY A 34 4.15 -5.69 6.60
C GLY A 34 2.78 -6.28 6.25
N GLU A 35 1.68 -5.70 6.72
CA GLU A 35 0.34 -6.07 6.28
C GLU A 35 -0.12 -5.18 5.13
N ARG A 36 -0.77 -5.79 4.14
CA ARG A 36 -1.28 -5.08 2.98
C ARG A 36 -2.54 -4.31 3.36
N ARG A 37 -2.39 -2.99 3.53
CA ARG A 37 -3.47 -2.07 3.89
C ARG A 37 -3.82 -1.21 2.68
N GLY A 38 -4.94 -1.53 2.04
CA GLY A 38 -5.51 -0.73 0.97
C GLY A 38 -5.69 -1.47 -0.35
N THR A 39 -5.90 -0.70 -1.41
CA THR A 39 -6.16 -1.18 -2.77
C THR A 39 -4.85 -1.33 -3.53
N ALA A 40 -4.88 -2.12 -4.61
CA ALA A 40 -3.76 -2.18 -5.54
C ALA A 40 -3.86 -1.00 -6.52
N PHE A 41 -2.87 -0.11 -6.47
CA PHE A 41 -2.74 1.06 -7.30
C PHE A 41 -2.20 0.69 -8.69
N ALA A 42 -2.69 1.45 -9.68
CA ALA A 42 -2.28 1.36 -11.07
C ALA A 42 -0.90 1.95 -11.32
N SER A 43 -0.53 2.94 -10.49
CA SER A 43 0.64 3.78 -10.67
C SER A 43 1.42 3.86 -9.36
N ARG A 44 2.73 4.03 -9.47
CA ARG A 44 3.59 4.28 -8.31
C ARG A 44 3.23 5.58 -7.60
N ASP A 45 2.90 6.62 -8.37
CA ASP A 45 2.62 7.97 -7.86
C ASP A 45 1.44 7.96 -6.86
N GLU A 46 0.32 7.35 -7.26
CA GLU A 46 -0.85 7.16 -6.40
C GLU A 46 -0.50 6.39 -5.11
N ALA A 47 0.37 5.37 -5.21
CA ALA A 47 0.82 4.61 -4.05
C ALA A 47 1.74 5.42 -3.12
N GLU A 48 2.57 6.32 -3.67
CA GLU A 48 3.42 7.24 -2.89
C GLU A 48 2.60 8.34 -2.21
N GLU A 49 1.58 8.90 -2.88
CA GLU A 49 0.63 9.82 -2.26
C GLU A 49 -0.12 9.15 -1.11
N CYS A 50 -0.60 7.92 -1.32
CA CYS A 50 -1.28 7.17 -0.28
C CYS A 50 -0.33 6.83 0.88
N LYS A 51 0.93 6.49 0.61
CA LYS A 51 1.98 6.31 1.63
C LYS A 51 2.17 7.59 2.44
N ALA A 52 2.26 8.76 1.80
CA ALA A 52 2.42 10.04 2.47
C ALA A 52 1.22 10.35 3.37
N ALA A 53 0.00 10.11 2.88
CA ALA A 53 -1.22 10.25 3.67
C ALA A 53 -1.27 9.29 4.87
N TRP A 54 -0.80 8.06 4.71
CA TRP A 54 -0.66 7.10 5.81
C TRP A 54 0.38 7.55 6.84
N LEU A 55 1.56 7.99 6.39
CA LEU A 55 2.59 8.51 7.29
C LEU A 55 2.10 9.73 8.07
N ALA A 56 1.37 10.64 7.41
CA ALA A 56 0.77 11.80 8.07
C ALA A 56 -0.27 11.38 9.13
N GLN A 57 -1.13 10.41 8.81
CA GLN A 57 -2.09 9.85 9.77
C GLN A 57 -1.40 9.13 10.93
N LEU A 58 -0.37 8.34 10.69
CA LEU A 58 0.42 7.66 11.73
C LEU A 58 1.27 8.61 12.59
N HIS A 59 1.65 9.76 12.05
CA HIS A 59 2.30 10.81 12.82
C HIS A 59 1.28 11.58 13.66
N ALA A 60 0.06 11.75 13.15
CA ALA A 60 -1.03 12.42 13.85
C ALA A 60 -1.66 11.52 14.94
N GLU A 61 -1.75 10.22 14.69
CA GLU A 61 -2.21 9.22 15.63
C GLU A 61 -1.02 8.35 16.02
N PRO A 62 -0.44 8.50 17.22
CA PRO A 62 0.46 7.47 17.71
C PRO A 62 -0.26 6.14 17.57
N CYS A 63 0.46 5.14 17.08
CA CYS A 63 0.13 3.74 16.83
C CYS A 63 -0.43 3.01 18.10
N ASP A 64 -1.37 3.63 18.80
CA ASP A 64 -1.97 3.32 20.09
C ASP A 64 -3.49 3.28 19.88
N SER A 65 -3.94 2.31 19.10
CA SER A 65 -5.34 1.94 19.03
C SER A 65 -5.40 0.54 18.47
N LEU A 66 -5.09 -0.44 19.33
CA LEU A 66 -5.97 -1.59 19.57
C LEU A 66 -5.34 -2.40 20.72
N HIS A 67 -5.81 -2.11 21.94
CA HIS A 67 -5.77 -3.03 23.07
C HIS A 67 -7.16 -3.65 23.21
#